data_AF-A0A6G3Z218-F1
#
_entry.id   AF-A0A6G3Z218-F1
#
_cell.length_a   1.000
_cell.length_b   1.000
_cell.length_c   1.000
_cell.angle_alpha   90.00
_cell.angle_beta   90.00
_cell.angle_gamma   90.00
#
_symmetry.space_group_name_H-M   'P 1'
#
loop_
_entity.id
_entity.type
_entity.pdbx_description
1 polymer ?
#
loop_
_entity_poly.entity_id
_entity_poly.type
_entity_poly.pdbx_seq_one_letter_code
_entity_poly.pdbx_strand_id
1 'polypeptide(L)'
;MYEFLQLLQAIAHKLALLIQPVLVPICFVLAWTIIGLSLWSLWALTRDGVQRARRMHQIPCAECRYFSGDYHLKCPVHPQEALSEKAIDCPDFEAAGLGWQFKRSWENES
;
A
#
# COMPACT_ATOMS: atom_id res chain seq x y z
N MET A 1 5.62 -60.44 25.91
CA MET A 1 4.87 -59.58 24.96
C MET A 1 4.18 -58.42 25.68
N TYR A 2 3.42 -58.66 26.76
CA TYR A 2 2.77 -57.59 27.54
C TYR A 2 3.77 -56.63 28.23
N GLU A 3 4.87 -57.15 28.80
CA GLU A 3 5.94 -56.32 29.39
C GLU A 3 6.57 -55.34 28.37
N PHE A 4 6.79 -55.81 27.14
CA PHE A 4 7.34 -54.98 26.08
C PHE A 4 6.34 -53.88 25.66
N LEU A 5 5.06 -54.23 25.56
CA LEU A 5 3.99 -53.26 25.27
C LEU A 5 3.87 -52.21 26.39
N GLN A 6 4.02 -52.62 27.66
CA GLN A 6 3.97 -51.72 28.82
C GLN A 6 5.16 -50.75 28.84
N LEU A 7 6.36 -51.24 28.52
CA LEU A 7 7.55 -50.38 28.39
C LEU A 7 7.40 -49.38 27.24
N LEU A 8 6.89 -49.81 26.08
CA LEU A 8 6.63 -48.92 24.95
C LEU A 8 5.63 -47.81 25.32
N GLN A 9 4.53 -48.15 26.00
CA GLN A 9 3.55 -47.17 26.47
C GLN A 9 4.13 -46.19 27.50
N ALA A 10 4.95 -46.67 28.44
CA ALA A 10 5.58 -45.83 29.46
C ALA A 10 6.57 -44.84 28.84
N ILE A 11 7.39 -45.31 27.90
CA ILE A 11 8.34 -44.47 27.16
C ILE A 11 7.58 -43.40 26.36
N ALA A 12 6.52 -43.78 25.64
CA ALA A 12 5.71 -42.85 24.87
C ALA A 12 5.07 -41.74 25.73
N HIS A 13 4.52 -42.09 26.90
CA HIS A 13 3.96 -41.11 27.84
C HIS A 13 5.01 -40.14 28.39
N LYS A 14 6.19 -40.66 28.75
CA LYS A 14 7.29 -39.81 29.24
C LYS A 14 7.80 -38.87 28.14
N LEU A 15 7.88 -39.35 26.91
CA LEU A 15 8.24 -38.53 25.75
C LEU A 15 7.20 -37.42 25.51
N ALA A 16 5.91 -37.76 25.53
CA ALA A 16 4.83 -36.79 25.34
C ALA A 16 4.85 -35.69 26.41
N LEU A 17 5.08 -36.06 27.67
CA LEU A 17 5.22 -35.11 28.79
C LEU A 17 6.43 -34.19 28.65
N LEU A 18 7.53 -34.65 28.05
CA LEU A 18 8.72 -33.82 27.81
C LEU A 18 8.54 -32.89 26.60
N ILE A 19 7.80 -33.33 25.58
CA ILE A 19 7.57 -32.57 24.35
C ILE A 19 6.49 -31.49 24.55
N GLN A 20 5.44 -31.78 25.31
CA GLN A 20 4.34 -30.84 25.59
C GLN A 20 4.80 -29.44 26.04
N PRO A 21 5.68 -29.28 27.05
CA PRO A 21 6.07 -27.96 27.55
C PRO A 21 6.93 -27.17 26.57
N VAL A 22 7.55 -27.84 25.59
CA VAL A 22 8.36 -27.19 24.54
C VAL A 22 7.50 -26.86 23.32
N LEU A 23 6.50 -27.69 23.00
CA LEU A 23 5.65 -27.50 21.84
C LEU A 23 4.74 -26.27 21.99
N VAL A 24 4.17 -26.05 23.17
CA VAL A 24 3.30 -24.88 23.46
C VAL A 24 3.99 -23.53 23.20
N PRO A 25 5.18 -23.23 23.76
CA PRO A 25 5.84 -21.96 23.51
C PRO A 25 6.31 -21.83 22.05
N ILE A 26 6.73 -22.91 21.40
CA ILE A 26 7.09 -22.87 19.97
C ILE A 26 5.88 -22.48 19.13
N CYS A 27 4.72 -23.12 19.34
CA CYS A 27 3.48 -22.77 18.64
C CYS A 27 3.09 -21.32 18.90
N PHE A 28 3.23 -20.84 20.13
CA PHE A 28 2.94 -19.45 20.47
C PHE A 28 3.87 -18.48 19.72
N VAL A 29 5.18 -18.71 19.75
CA VAL A 29 6.15 -17.88 19.02
C VAL A 29 5.84 -17.88 17.53
N LEU A 30 5.57 -19.04 16.92
CA LEU A 30 5.21 -19.14 15.51
C LEU A 30 3.90 -18.40 15.18
N ALA A 31 2.89 -18.49 16.04
CA ALA A 31 1.64 -17.76 15.84
C ALA A 31 1.88 -16.24 15.89
N TRP A 32 2.64 -15.76 16.87
CA TRP A 32 2.96 -14.34 17.01
C TRP A 32 3.85 -13.80 15.90
N THR A 33 4.81 -14.58 15.40
CA THR A 33 5.63 -14.17 14.25
C THR A 33 4.78 -14.03 13.00
N ILE A 34 3.87 -14.98 12.73
CA ILE A 34 2.95 -14.92 11.58
C ILE A 34 2.03 -13.69 11.70
N ILE A 35 1.45 -13.46 12.89
CA ILE A 35 0.58 -12.29 13.14
C ILE A 35 1.37 -11.00 12.93
N GLY A 36 2.56 -10.88 13.52
CA GLY A 36 3.42 -9.70 13.39
C GLY A 36 3.84 -9.43 11.95
N LEU A 37 4.24 -10.46 11.20
CA LEU A 37 4.57 -10.35 9.78
C LEU A 37 3.36 -9.94 8.93
N SER A 38 2.17 -10.45 9.25
CA SER A 38 0.93 -10.11 8.54
C SER A 38 0.52 -8.65 8.80
N LEU A 39 0.63 -8.19 10.05
CA LEU A 39 0.41 -6.78 10.40
C LEU A 39 1.44 -5.88 9.70
N TRP A 40 2.71 -6.29 9.67
CA TRP A 40 3.75 -5.55 8.98
C TRP A 40 3.51 -5.46 7.47
N SER A 41 3.11 -6.56 6.83
CA SER A 41 2.82 -6.57 5.39
C SER A 41 1.59 -5.72 5.06
N LEU A 42 0.52 -5.79 5.86
CA LEU A 42 -0.64 -4.92 5.72
C LEU A 42 -0.29 -3.45 5.92
N TRP A 43 0.56 -3.14 6.90
CA TRP A 43 0.98 -1.78 7.16
C TRP A 43 1.91 -1.25 6.07
N ALA A 44 2.85 -2.08 5.58
CA ALA A 44 3.69 -1.76 4.44
C ALA A 44 2.85 -1.54 3.18
N LEU A 45 1.88 -2.42 2.89
CA LEU A 45 0.99 -2.29 1.75
C LEU A 45 0.09 -1.05 1.86
N THR A 46 -0.37 -0.72 3.06
CA THR A 46 -1.12 0.52 3.31
C THR A 46 -0.22 1.74 3.18
N ARG A 47 1.01 1.70 3.67
CA ARG A 47 1.97 2.80 3.56
C ARG A 47 2.42 3.01 2.11
N ASP A 48 2.68 1.93 1.39
CA ASP A 48 3.04 1.95 -0.03
C ASP A 48 1.84 2.35 -0.88
N GLY A 49 0.64 1.89 -0.52
CA GLY A 49 -0.63 2.31 -1.10
C GLY A 49 -0.92 3.80 -0.84
N VAL A 50 -0.62 4.30 0.36
CA VAL A 50 -0.72 5.72 0.72
C VAL A 50 0.39 6.54 0.08
N GLN A 51 1.58 6.01 -0.14
CA GLN A 51 2.64 6.67 -0.90
C GLN A 51 2.33 6.69 -2.40
N ARG A 52 1.73 5.62 -2.94
CA ARG A 52 1.18 5.55 -4.30
C ARG A 52 0.02 6.53 -4.46
N ALA A 53 -0.88 6.59 -3.48
CA ALA A 53 -1.99 7.53 -3.43
C ALA A 53 -1.51 8.97 -3.22
N ARG A 54 -0.46 9.21 -2.41
CA ARG A 54 0.19 10.53 -2.28
C ARG A 54 0.92 10.94 -3.55
N ARG A 55 1.57 10.01 -4.26
CA ARG A 55 2.10 10.29 -5.61
C ARG A 55 0.97 10.64 -6.57
N MET A 56 -0.18 9.99 -6.48
CA MET A 56 -1.37 10.37 -7.26
C MET A 56 -1.97 11.71 -6.82
N HIS A 57 -1.87 12.09 -5.53
CA HIS A 57 -2.30 13.39 -5.00
C HIS A 57 -1.28 14.52 -5.23
N GLN A 58 -0.05 14.19 -5.63
CA GLN A 58 0.98 15.15 -6.05
C GLN A 58 0.96 15.41 -7.56
N ILE A 59 0.07 14.76 -8.31
CA ILE A 59 -0.12 15.04 -9.73
C ILE A 59 -1.21 16.11 -9.84
N PRO A 60 -0.87 17.37 -10.15
CA PRO A 60 -1.85 18.45 -10.26
C PRO A 60 -2.78 18.30 -11.48
N CYS A 61 -2.57 17.28 -12.33
CA CYS A 61 -3.39 17.04 -13.52
C CYS A 61 -4.88 16.84 -13.21
N ALA A 62 -5.25 16.28 -12.05
CA ALA A 62 -6.66 16.11 -11.70
C ALA A 62 -7.38 17.44 -11.43
N GLU A 63 -6.62 18.49 -11.08
CA GLU A 63 -7.13 19.84 -10.82
C GLU A 63 -6.83 20.80 -11.98
N CYS A 64 -6.30 20.30 -13.11
CA CYS A 64 -5.97 21.09 -14.28
C CYS A 64 -7.21 21.35 -15.15
N ARG A 65 -7.38 22.59 -15.63
CA ARG A 65 -8.50 23.01 -16.49
C ARG A 65 -8.60 22.22 -17.80
N TYR A 66 -7.49 21.66 -18.28
CA TYR A 66 -7.41 20.90 -19.52
C TYR A 66 -7.60 19.39 -19.35
N PHE A 67 -7.88 18.92 -18.12
CA PHE A 67 -8.06 17.50 -17.86
C PHE A 67 -9.45 17.02 -18.34
N SER A 68 -9.46 16.32 -19.47
CA SER A 68 -10.69 15.79 -20.09
C SER A 68 -11.17 14.48 -19.44
N GLY A 69 -10.36 13.84 -18.60
CA GLY A 69 -10.69 12.56 -17.96
C GLY A 69 -10.89 11.38 -18.92
N ASP A 70 -10.68 11.55 -20.23
CA ASP A 70 -10.87 10.52 -21.24
C ASP A 70 -9.65 9.58 -21.30
N TYR A 71 -9.92 8.27 -21.43
CA TYR A 71 -8.89 7.23 -21.47
C TYR A 71 -7.98 7.37 -22.69
N HIS A 72 -8.49 7.95 -23.79
CA HIS A 72 -7.74 8.21 -25.01
C HIS A 72 -7.02 9.57 -25.01
N LEU A 73 -7.57 10.59 -24.33
CA LEU A 73 -6.99 11.94 -24.24
C LEU A 73 -7.05 12.46 -22.79
N LYS A 74 -6.02 12.11 -22.02
CA LYS A 74 -5.86 12.55 -20.62
C LYS A 74 -5.60 14.05 -20.49
N CYS A 75 -4.83 14.62 -21.43
CA CYS A 75 -4.57 16.05 -21.55
C CYS A 75 -4.37 16.40 -23.03
N PRO A 76 -5.05 17.43 -23.58
CA PRO A 76 -4.91 17.85 -24.97
C PRO A 76 -3.57 18.57 -25.25
N VAL A 77 -2.89 19.10 -24.24
CA VAL A 77 -1.62 19.82 -24.38
C VAL A 77 -0.44 18.84 -24.45
N HIS A 78 -0.38 17.90 -23.49
CA HIS A 78 0.69 16.89 -23.41
C HIS A 78 0.12 15.48 -23.19
N PRO A 79 -0.37 14.80 -24.25
CA PRO A 79 -1.04 13.51 -24.13
C PRO A 79 -0.14 12.37 -23.65
N GLN A 80 1.18 12.46 -23.88
CA GLN A 80 2.16 11.43 -23.48
C GLN A 80 2.65 11.59 -22.03
N GLU A 81 2.58 12.79 -21.47
CA GLU A 81 3.16 13.10 -20.15
C GLU A 81 2.12 13.22 -19.03
N ALA A 82 0.83 13.25 -19.39
CA ALA A 82 -0.30 13.30 -18.47
C ALA A 82 -0.28 12.15 -17.44
N LEU A 83 -0.57 12.46 -16.17
CA LEU A 83 -0.62 11.48 -15.06
C LEU A 83 0.70 10.74 -14.79
N SER A 84 1.84 11.33 -15.18
CA SER A 84 3.19 10.80 -14.91
C SER A 84 3.99 11.70 -13.96
N GLU A 85 5.14 11.23 -13.47
CA GLU A 85 6.02 12.02 -12.59
C GLU A 85 6.53 13.31 -13.25
N LYS A 86 6.54 13.37 -14.59
CA LYS A 86 6.89 14.59 -15.34
C LYS A 86 5.82 15.68 -15.25
N ALA A 87 4.57 15.32 -14.97
CA ALA A 87 3.47 16.28 -14.89
C ALA A 87 3.38 17.00 -13.53
N ILE A 88 4.28 16.68 -12.59
CA ILE A 88 4.41 17.37 -11.30
C ILE A 88 4.89 18.81 -11.51
N ASP A 89 5.72 19.06 -12.53
CA ASP A 89 6.28 20.37 -12.88
C ASP A 89 5.77 20.84 -14.26
N CYS A 90 4.49 20.58 -14.56
CA CYS A 90 3.90 20.93 -15.84
C CYS A 90 3.88 22.47 -16.01
N PRO A 91 4.58 23.06 -16.99
CA PRO A 91 4.62 24.51 -17.19
C PRO A 91 3.26 25.08 -17.61
N ASP A 92 2.41 24.25 -18.21
CA ASP A 92 1.07 24.60 -18.70
C ASP A 92 -0.03 24.32 -17.66
N PHE A 93 0.32 24.14 -16.39
CA PHE A 93 -0.67 23.87 -15.34
C PHE A 93 -1.54 25.09 -15.05
N GLU A 94 -2.83 25.00 -15.40
CA GLU A 94 -3.85 25.94 -14.97
C GLU A 94 -4.81 25.29 -13.99
N ALA A 95 -4.80 25.72 -12.72
CA ALA A 95 -5.74 25.23 -11.73
C ALA A 95 -7.19 25.61 -12.12
N ALA A 96 -8.10 24.63 -12.05
CA ALA A 96 -9.51 24.78 -12.41
C ALA A 96 -10.26 25.87 -11.60
N GLY A 97 -9.66 26.35 -10.50
CA GLY A 97 -10.16 27.47 -9.68
C GLY A 97 -9.49 28.84 -9.92
N LEU A 98 -8.35 28.92 -10.62
CA LEU A 98 -7.58 30.17 -10.79
C LEU A 98 -7.63 30.77 -12.20
N GLY A 99 -8.10 30.01 -13.21
CA GLY A 99 -8.22 30.50 -14.59
C GLY A 99 -9.14 31.71 -14.78
N TRP A 100 -10.00 32.03 -13.80
CA TRP A 100 -10.84 33.24 -13.81
C TRP A 100 -10.24 34.44 -13.07
N GLN A 101 -9.24 34.25 -12.20
CA GLN A 101 -8.55 35.35 -11.54
C GLN A 101 -7.50 35.96 -12.46
N PHE A 102 -6.73 35.13 -13.17
CA PHE A 102 -5.73 35.63 -14.11
C PHE A 102 -6.37 36.34 -15.31
N LYS A 103 -7.45 35.80 -15.88
CA LYS A 103 -8.16 36.47 -16.99
C LYS A 103 -8.71 37.86 -16.60
N ARG A 104 -9.18 38.04 -15.36
CA ARG A 104 -9.62 39.35 -14.86
C ARG A 104 -8.48 40.36 -14.70
N SER A 105 -7.26 39.92 -14.46
CA SER A 105 -6.10 40.83 -14.33
C SER A 105 -5.69 41.43 -15.67
N TRP A 106 -5.85 40.70 -16.78
CA TRP A 106 -5.53 41.21 -18.13
C TRP A 106 -6.70 41.96 -18.79
N GLU A 107 -7.95 41.64 -18.43
CA GLU A 107 -9.14 42.35 -18.97
C GLU A 107 -9.37 43.70 -18.26
N ASN A 108 -8.88 43.87 -17.04
CA ASN A 108 -9.02 45.13 -16.29
C ASN A 108 -7.84 46.10 -16.51
N GLU A 109 -6.88 45.72 -17.34
CA GLU A 109 -5.68 46.51 -17.69
C GLU A 109 -5.63 46.85 -19.20
N SER A 110 -6.76 46.69 -19.89
CA SER A 110 -7.02 47.08 -21.29
C SER A 110 -8.29 47.92 -21.40
#